data_AF-A0AA38C0M8-F1
#
_entry.id   AF-A0AA38C0M8-F1
#
_cell.length_a   1.000
_cell.length_b   1.000
_cell.length_c   1.000
_cell.angle_alpha   90.00
_cell.angle_beta   90.00
_cell.angle_gamma   90.00
#
_symmetry.space_group_name_H-M   'P 1'
#
loop_
_entity.id
_entity.type
_entity.pdbx_description
1 polymer ?
#
loop_
_entity_poly.entity_id
_entity_poly.type
_entity_poly.pdbx_seq_one_letter_code
_entity_poly.pdbx_strand_id
1 'polypeptide(L)'
;PTKITFLTRSIESLCARVSESFPQPADFWKLNMKDGFNSSKPELRMNCPKGRHISSIKFASFGTPEGQCGIFQHGQCNATDTLQIIEE
;
A
#
# COMPACT_ATOMS: atom_id res chain seq x y z
N PRO A 1 34.57 29.92 -2.03
CA PRO A 1 33.12 29.66 -2.19
C PRO A 1 32.83 28.15 -2.17
N THR A 2 32.44 27.61 -1.03
CA THR A 2 32.28 26.15 -0.78
C THR A 2 31.03 25.82 0.04
N LYS A 3 29.97 26.64 -0.04
CA LYS A 3 28.75 26.51 0.78
C LYS A 3 27.54 25.97 0.01
N ILE A 4 27.74 25.08 -0.95
CA ILE A 4 26.61 24.40 -1.62
C ILE A 4 26.40 23.07 -0.91
N THR A 5 25.29 22.94 -0.19
CA THR A 5 24.90 21.71 0.50
C THR A 5 23.63 21.19 -0.15
N PHE A 6 23.67 19.96 -0.66
CA PHE A 6 22.51 19.29 -1.24
C PHE A 6 21.68 18.67 -0.11
N LEU A 7 20.44 19.12 0.06
CA LEU A 7 19.46 18.47 0.92
C LEU A 7 18.67 17.47 0.09
N THR A 8 18.77 16.19 0.43
CA THR A 8 17.89 15.15 -0.08
C THR A 8 16.52 15.29 0.59
N ARG A 9 15.57 15.90 -0.10
CA ARG A 9 14.15 15.88 0.31
C ARG A 9 13.61 14.47 0.08
N SER A 10 13.39 13.71 1.15
CA SER A 10 12.67 12.44 1.04
C SER A 10 11.23 12.72 0.59
N ILE A 11 10.76 11.87 -0.32
CA ILE A 11 9.47 12.01 -0.97
C ILE A 11 8.38 11.72 0.07
N GLU A 12 7.23 12.36 -0.10
CA GLU A 12 5.99 12.12 0.64
C GLU A 12 5.76 10.61 0.84
N SER A 13 5.61 10.19 2.10
CA SER A 13 5.25 8.80 2.39
C SER A 13 3.89 8.50 1.78
N LEU A 14 3.84 7.46 0.96
CA LEU A 14 2.60 6.92 0.43
C LEU A 14 1.94 6.04 1.49
N CYS A 15 0.62 5.99 1.42
CA CYS A 15 -0.22 5.17 2.29
C CYS A 15 -1.33 4.58 1.42
N ALA A 16 -1.86 3.44 1.81
CA ALA A 16 -3.06 2.90 1.22
C ALA A 16 -3.75 1.97 2.23
N ARG A 17 -5.05 1.73 2.02
CA ARG A 17 -5.86 0.78 2.78
C ARG A 17 -6.72 0.02 1.80
N VAL A 18 -6.86 -1.27 2.02
CA VAL A 18 -7.80 -2.14 1.30
C VAL A 18 -8.58 -2.96 2.32
N SER A 19 -9.84 -3.24 2.03
CA SER A 19 -10.71 -4.10 2.84
C SER A 19 -11.23 -5.22 1.96
N GLU A 20 -11.57 -6.35 2.57
CA GLU A 20 -12.25 -7.48 1.93
C GLU A 20 -13.55 -7.09 1.20
N SER A 21 -14.18 -5.98 1.63
CA SER A 21 -15.38 -5.42 1.01
C SER A 21 -15.12 -4.54 -0.21
N PHE A 22 -13.86 -4.18 -0.48
CA PHE A 22 -13.54 -3.27 -1.57
C PHE A 22 -13.79 -3.95 -2.91
N PRO A 23 -14.38 -3.23 -3.88
CA PRO A 23 -14.50 -3.77 -5.21
C PRO A 23 -13.11 -3.90 -5.83
N GLN A 24 -13.00 -4.77 -6.84
CA GLN A 24 -11.75 -4.95 -7.56
C GLN A 24 -11.31 -3.66 -8.24
N PRO A 25 -10.01 -3.49 -8.52
CA PRO A 25 -9.54 -2.37 -9.32
C PRO A 25 -10.25 -2.33 -10.68
N ALA A 26 -10.65 -1.13 -11.12
CA ALA A 26 -11.48 -0.94 -12.32
C ALA A 26 -10.85 -1.49 -13.62
N ASP A 27 -9.51 -1.62 -13.65
CA ASP A 27 -8.79 -2.26 -14.76
C ASP A 27 -9.27 -3.69 -15.04
N PHE A 28 -9.69 -4.42 -13.99
CA PHE A 28 -10.22 -5.78 -14.08
C PHE A 28 -11.69 -5.85 -14.48
N TRP A 29 -12.39 -4.71 -14.54
CA TRP A 29 -13.80 -4.67 -14.93
C TRP A 29 -13.98 -4.77 -16.45
N LYS A 30 -12.89 -4.86 -17.21
CA LYS A 30 -12.91 -5.09 -18.66
C LYS A 30 -13.13 -6.58 -18.95
N LEU A 31 -14.40 -6.89 -19.16
CA LEU A 31 -14.99 -8.21 -19.42
C LEU A 31 -14.53 -8.85 -20.73
N ASN A 32 -14.01 -10.07 -20.67
CA ASN A 32 -14.63 -11.12 -21.48
C ASN A 32 -15.64 -11.83 -20.57
N MET A 33 -16.90 -11.64 -20.93
CA MET A 33 -18.13 -12.15 -20.32
C MET A 33 -18.23 -13.69 -20.43
N LYS A 34 -17.17 -14.42 -20.07
CA LYS A 34 -17.09 -15.90 -20.17
C LYS A 34 -16.56 -16.60 -18.93
N ASP A 35 -15.77 -15.92 -18.11
CA ASP A 35 -15.41 -16.44 -16.79
C ASP A 35 -16.20 -15.63 -15.76
N GLY A 36 -17.34 -16.18 -15.35
CA GLY A 36 -18.17 -15.60 -14.29
C GLY A 36 -17.30 -15.21 -13.11
N PHE A 37 -17.58 -14.05 -12.51
CA PHE A 37 -16.93 -13.40 -11.34
C PHE A 37 -16.08 -14.35 -10.48
N ASN A 38 -14.94 -14.81 -11.01
CA ASN A 38 -14.22 -15.94 -10.44
C ASN A 38 -13.32 -15.35 -9.36
N SER A 39 -13.89 -15.20 -8.17
CA SER A 39 -13.19 -15.08 -6.88
C SER A 39 -12.06 -14.05 -6.84
N SER A 40 -12.25 -12.89 -7.47
CA SER A 40 -11.20 -11.89 -7.52
C SER A 40 -11.21 -11.06 -6.23
N LYS A 41 -10.08 -11.18 -5.53
CA LYS A 41 -9.83 -10.60 -4.21
C LYS A 41 -9.51 -9.11 -4.36
N PRO A 42 -9.86 -8.27 -3.38
CA PRO A 42 -9.46 -6.88 -3.40
C PRO A 42 -7.92 -6.77 -3.32
N GLU A 43 -7.37 -5.86 -4.12
CA GLU A 43 -5.92 -5.68 -4.28
C GLU A 43 -5.53 -4.22 -4.05
N LEU A 44 -4.37 -4.02 -3.41
CA LEU A 44 -3.76 -2.72 -3.18
C LEU A 44 -2.52 -2.59 -4.06
N ARG A 45 -2.53 -1.63 -4.99
CA ARG A 45 -1.40 -1.33 -5.88
C ARG A 45 -0.76 0.00 -5.49
N MET A 46 0.53 -0.04 -5.20
CA MET A 46 1.35 1.15 -4.95
C MET A 46 2.39 1.30 -6.06
N ASN A 47 2.45 2.48 -6.66
CA ASN A 47 3.39 2.77 -7.74
C ASN A 47 4.16 4.05 -7.44
N CYS A 48 5.48 3.98 -7.62
CA CYS A 48 6.32 5.17 -7.58
C CYS A 48 6.43 5.79 -8.98
N PRO A 49 6.61 7.12 -9.08
CA PRO A 49 6.97 7.77 -10.34
C PRO A 49 8.30 7.21 -10.88
N LYS A 50 8.52 7.38 -12.19
CA LYS A 50 9.79 6.97 -12.83
C LYS A 50 11.01 7.53 -12.07
N GLY A 51 12.00 6.68 -11.83
CA GLY A 51 13.23 7.03 -11.11
C GLY A 51 13.11 7.05 -9.59
N ARG A 52 11.97 6.62 -9.03
CA ARG A 52 11.77 6.47 -7.58
C ARG A 52 11.43 5.02 -7.24
N HIS A 53 11.83 4.60 -6.05
CA HIS A 53 11.53 3.28 -5.51
C HIS A 53 11.08 3.43 -4.05
N ILE A 54 10.40 2.41 -3.54
CA ILE A 54 10.08 2.31 -2.11
C ILE A 54 11.36 1.91 -1.39
N SER A 55 11.83 2.76 -0.47
CA SER A 55 13.07 2.52 0.28
C SER A 55 12.83 1.83 1.62
N SER A 56 11.65 2.00 2.21
CA SER A 56 11.28 1.42 3.50
C SER A 56 9.77 1.43 3.71
N ILE A 57 9.28 0.51 4.54
CA ILE A 57 7.90 0.45 5.00
C ILE A 57 7.83 1.11 6.39
N LYS A 58 7.00 2.15 6.54
CA LYS A 58 6.85 2.83 7.83
C LYS A 58 5.88 2.12 8.78
N PHE A 59 4.88 1.44 8.21
CA PHE A 59 3.81 0.77 8.94
C PHE A 59 3.13 -0.24 8.01
N ALA A 60 2.78 -1.41 8.55
CA ALA A 60 1.92 -2.38 7.91
C ALA A 60 1.12 -3.15 8.98
N SER A 61 -0.16 -3.42 8.70
CA SER A 61 -1.03 -4.15 9.62
C SER A 61 -2.15 -4.85 8.84
N PHE A 62 -2.47 -6.08 9.24
CA PHE A 62 -3.55 -6.87 8.69
C PHE A 62 -4.49 -7.33 9.82
N GLY A 63 -5.79 -7.03 9.69
CA GLY A 63 -6.80 -7.24 10.73
C GLY A 63 -7.68 -6.01 10.87
N THR A 64 -7.68 -5.39 12.05
CA THR A 64 -8.49 -4.20 12.36
C THR A 64 -7.61 -2.97 12.64
N PRO A 65 -6.87 -2.42 11.65
CA PRO A 65 -6.03 -1.24 11.86
C PRO A 65 -6.89 0.02 12.07
N GLU A 66 -6.48 0.85 13.02
CA GLU A 66 -7.15 2.09 13.38
C GLU A 66 -6.46 3.32 12.76
N GLY A 67 -7.14 4.47 12.82
CA GLY A 67 -6.63 5.72 12.27
C GLY A 67 -6.82 5.88 10.76
N GLN A 68 -6.07 6.83 10.19
CA GLN A 68 -6.14 7.23 8.80
C GLN A 68 -4.73 7.29 8.17
N CYS A 69 -4.68 7.50 6.86
CA CYS A 69 -3.43 7.67 6.13
C CYS A 69 -2.47 8.63 6.85
N GLY A 70 -1.24 8.16 7.10
CA GLY A 70 -0.19 8.94 7.78
C GLY A 70 -0.18 8.78 9.31
N ILE A 71 -1.27 8.29 9.91
CA ILE A 71 -1.42 8.07 11.35
C ILE A 71 -2.08 6.71 11.65
N PHE A 72 -1.80 5.70 10.82
CA PHE A 72 -2.30 4.35 11.06
C PHE A 72 -1.69 3.75 12.32
N GLN A 73 -2.50 2.97 13.04
CA GLN A 73 -2.11 2.28 14.25
C GLN A 73 -2.68 0.87 14.27
N HIS A 74 -2.02 -0.02 15.02
CA HIS A 74 -2.54 -1.37 15.26
C HIS A 74 -3.83 -1.29 16.09
N GLY A 75 -4.85 -2.05 15.72
CA GLY A 75 -6.02 -2.25 16.57
C GLY A 75 -5.97 -3.61 17.28
N GLN A 76 -7.13 -4.06 17.77
CA GLN A 76 -7.24 -5.27 18.59
C GLN A 76 -6.87 -6.56 17.85
N CYS A 77 -7.21 -6.67 16.56
CA CYS A 77 -6.82 -7.78 15.73
C CYS A 77 -5.68 -7.34 14.80
N ASN A 78 -4.52 -7.98 14.94
CA ASN A 78 -3.37 -7.72 14.08
C ASN A 78 -2.54 -8.99 13.88
N ALA A 79 -2.18 -9.29 12.64
CA ALA A 79 -1.20 -10.33 12.33
C ALA A 79 0.24 -9.84 12.61
N THR A 80 1.03 -10.66 13.30
CA THR A 80 2.40 -10.34 13.70
C THR A 80 3.38 -10.29 12.53
N ASP A 81 3.11 -11.09 11.50
CA ASP A 81 4.06 -11.35 10.42
C ASP A 81 3.85 -10.40 9.24
N THR A 82 2.89 -9.47 9.34
CA THR A 82 2.49 -8.58 8.24
C THR A 82 3.64 -7.74 7.72
N LEU A 83 4.49 -7.18 8.59
CA LEU A 83 5.61 -6.36 8.14
C LEU A 83 6.65 -7.21 7.39
N GLN A 84 6.99 -8.39 7.94
CA GLN A 84 7.95 -9.30 7.34
C GLN A 84 7.51 -9.73 5.93
N ILE A 85 6.22 -10.06 5.75
CA ILE A 85 5.68 -10.50 4.45
C ILE A 85 5.74 -9.39 3.40
N ILE A 86 5.65 -8.12 3.80
CA ILE A 86 5.66 -6.98 2.86
C ILE A 86 7.09 -6.51 2.54
N GLU A 87 8.05 -6.80 3.43
CA GLU A 87 9.46 -6.43 3.26
C GLU A 87 10.31 -7.52 2.56
N GLU A 88 9.75 -8.70 2.30
CA GLU A 88 10.39 -9.81 1.54
C GLU A 88 10.68 -9.45 0.08
#